data_AF-A0A944IP30-F1
#
_entry.id   AF-A0A944IP30-F1
#
_cell.length_a   1.000
_cell.length_b   1.000
_cell.length_c   1.000
_cell.angle_alpha   90.00
_cell.angle_beta   90.00
_cell.angle_gamma   90.00
#
_symmetry.space_group_name_H-M   'P 1'
#
loop_
_entity.id
_entity.type
_entity.pdbx_description
1 polymer ?
#
loop_
_entity_poly.entity_id
_entity_poly.type
_entity_poly.pdbx_seq_one_letter_code
_entity_poly.pdbx_strand_id
1 'polypeptide(L)'
;MFLFLVIALAVVVAAVTLAVVGGGESGPLPDAAPERLVDALPAGRPVHRADVDDLRFPLTLRGYRMADVDEALGRLGAELAERDARIADLEAALAGARSGDHRVSVEKRAEEEGS
;
A
#
# COMPACT_ATOMS: atom_id res chain seq x y z
N MET A 1 -29.05 -52.46 7.37
CA MET A 1 -27.82 -51.91 6.74
C MET A 1 -27.98 -50.48 6.25
N PHE A 2 -29.09 -50.13 5.59
CA PHE A 2 -29.34 -48.76 5.09
C PHE A 2 -29.31 -47.66 6.18
N LEU A 3 -29.98 -47.88 7.33
CA LEU A 3 -29.98 -46.91 8.43
C LEU A 3 -28.58 -46.64 9.00
N PHE A 4 -27.73 -47.67 9.08
CA PHE A 4 -26.34 -47.51 9.51
C PHE A 4 -25.54 -46.65 8.54
N LEU A 5 -25.78 -46.80 7.23
CA LEU A 5 -25.14 -45.99 6.20
C LEU A 5 -25.59 -44.52 6.28
N VAL A 6 -26.88 -44.29 6.51
CA VAL A 6 -27.43 -42.93 6.70
C VAL A 6 -26.87 -42.27 7.96
N ILE A 7 -26.77 -43.00 9.07
CA ILE A 7 -26.19 -42.50 10.32
C ILE A 7 -24.69 -42.21 10.12
N ALA A 8 -23.95 -43.11 9.49
CA ALA A 8 -22.54 -42.91 9.20
C ALA A 8 -22.32 -41.67 8.31
N LEU A 9 -23.14 -41.49 7.27
CA LEU A 9 -23.10 -40.30 6.41
C LEU A 9 -23.42 -39.03 7.20
N ALA A 10 -24.45 -39.05 8.05
CA ALA A 10 -24.82 -37.91 8.88
C ALA A 10 -23.69 -37.51 9.84
N VAL A 11 -22.99 -38.49 10.44
CA VAL A 11 -21.84 -38.26 11.31
C VAL A 11 -20.66 -37.66 10.53
N VAL A 12 -20.36 -38.19 9.34
CA VAL A 12 -19.28 -37.66 8.49
C VAL A 12 -19.59 -36.22 8.07
N VAL A 13 -20.82 -35.96 7.60
CA VAL A 13 -21.24 -34.61 7.21
C VAL A 13 -21.17 -33.66 8.40
N ALA A 14 -21.67 -34.06 9.57
CA ALA A 14 -21.61 -33.25 10.78
C ALA A 14 -20.16 -32.96 11.23
N ALA A 15 -19.27 -33.94 11.13
CA ALA A 15 -17.85 -33.78 11.46
C ALA A 15 -17.15 -32.82 10.49
N VAL A 16 -17.42 -32.94 9.18
CA VAL A 16 -16.86 -32.05 8.15
C VAL A 16 -17.40 -30.63 8.30
N THR A 17 -18.70 -30.47 8.55
CA THR A 17 -19.29 -29.14 8.77
C THR A 17 -18.74 -28.51 10.04
N LEU A 18 -18.57 -29.26 11.14
CA LEU A 18 -17.90 -28.78 12.36
C LEU A 18 -16.43 -28.43 12.12
N ALA A 19 -15.70 -29.16 11.28
CA ALA A 19 -14.31 -28.84 10.96
C ALA A 19 -14.19 -27.55 10.11
N VAL A 20 -15.12 -27.35 9.17
CA VAL A 20 -15.15 -26.17 8.29
C VAL A 20 -15.67 -24.93 9.03
N VAL A 21 -16.70 -25.09 9.87
CA VAL A 21 -17.33 -24.00 10.62
C VAL A 21 -16.58 -23.71 11.93
N GLY A 22 -16.15 -24.74 12.64
CA GLY A 22 -15.42 -24.66 13.91
C GLY A 22 -13.93 -24.32 13.78
N GLY A 23 -13.39 -24.26 12.56
CA GLY A 23 -12.06 -23.71 12.28
C GLY A 23 -11.92 -22.21 12.57
N GLY A 24 -12.97 -21.53 13.04
CA GLY A 24 -13.00 -20.10 13.30
C GLY A 24 -12.97 -19.63 14.76
N GLU A 25 -13.20 -20.47 15.77
CA GLU A 25 -13.42 -19.90 17.12
C GLU A 25 -12.90 -20.64 18.37
N SER A 26 -12.25 -21.82 18.29
CA SER A 26 -11.72 -22.46 19.52
C SER A 26 -10.60 -23.48 19.26
N GLY A 27 -9.40 -23.02 18.91
CA GLY A 27 -8.19 -23.84 18.91
C GLY A 27 -7.03 -23.13 19.62
N PRO A 28 -6.17 -23.82 20.39
CA PRO A 28 -5.00 -23.24 21.08
C PRO A 28 -3.83 -23.01 20.12
N LEU A 29 -4.14 -22.61 18.88
CA LEU A 29 -3.15 -22.22 17.89
C LEU A 29 -2.88 -20.73 18.11
N PRO A 30 -1.61 -20.31 18.24
CA PRO A 30 -1.28 -18.90 18.35
C PRO A 30 -1.89 -18.18 17.15
N ASP A 31 -2.54 -17.04 17.45
CA ASP A 31 -3.11 -16.10 16.50
C ASP A 31 -2.28 -16.10 15.22
N ALA A 32 -2.84 -16.63 14.12
CA ALA A 32 -2.12 -16.76 12.87
C ALA A 32 -1.62 -15.36 12.53
N ALA A 33 -0.30 -15.16 12.62
CA ALA A 33 0.30 -13.84 12.50
C ALA A 33 -0.28 -13.17 11.26
N PRO A 34 -0.88 -11.96 11.38
CA PRO A 34 -1.60 -11.34 10.29
C PRO A 34 -0.70 -11.36 9.07
N GLU A 35 -1.19 -11.96 7.98
CA GLU A 35 -0.46 -12.05 6.74
C GLU A 35 0.02 -10.64 6.41
N ARG A 36 1.33 -10.44 6.45
CA ARG A 36 1.91 -9.13 6.20
C ARG A 36 1.85 -8.89 4.70
N LEU A 37 1.60 -7.63 4.34
CA LEU A 37 1.67 -7.16 2.95
C LEU A 37 2.98 -7.66 2.34
N VAL A 38 2.88 -8.40 1.25
CA VAL A 38 4.04 -9.01 0.57
C VAL A 38 4.92 -7.91 -0.02
N ASP A 39 4.29 -6.91 -0.64
CA ASP A 39 4.93 -5.69 -1.13
C ASP A 39 4.41 -4.50 -0.34
N ALA A 40 4.87 -4.39 0.92
CA ALA A 40 4.47 -3.32 1.82
C ALA A 40 5.03 -1.96 1.37
N LEU A 41 4.29 -0.88 1.69
CA LEU A 41 4.75 0.48 1.46
C LEU A 41 6.08 0.76 2.17
N PRO A 42 6.96 1.59 1.58
CA PRO A 42 8.23 1.93 2.18
C PRO A 42 8.06 2.74 3.46
N ALA A 43 8.70 2.31 4.55
CA ALA A 43 8.63 3.01 5.84
C ALA A 43 9.67 4.14 6.00
N GLY A 44 10.71 4.16 5.16
CA GLY A 44 11.87 5.06 5.30
C GLY A 44 11.96 6.18 4.26
N ARG A 45 11.02 6.25 3.31
CA ARG A 45 10.94 7.31 2.30
C ARG A 45 9.47 7.70 2.06
N PRO A 46 9.21 8.89 1.50
CA PRO A 46 7.88 9.21 0.98
C PRO A 46 7.39 8.13 0.01
N VAL A 47 6.10 7.84 0.09
CA VAL A 47 5.42 6.91 -0.82
C VAL A 47 5.24 7.59 -2.16
N HIS A 48 5.58 6.88 -3.24
CA HIS A 48 5.31 7.31 -4.61
C HIS A 48 4.20 6.50 -5.25
N ARG A 49 3.69 6.98 -6.39
CA ARG A 49 2.65 6.27 -7.14
C ARG A 49 3.00 4.81 -7.44
N ALA A 50 4.25 4.53 -7.85
CA ALA A 50 4.69 3.17 -8.15
C ALA A 50 4.59 2.23 -6.93
N ASP A 51 4.86 2.74 -5.73
CA ASP A 51 4.76 1.96 -4.49
C ASP A 51 3.31 1.56 -4.18
N VAL A 52 2.33 2.40 -4.59
CA VAL A 52 0.90 2.09 -4.45
C VAL A 52 0.46 1.08 -5.50
N ASP A 53 0.96 1.20 -6.73
CA ASP A 53 0.65 0.27 -7.83
C ASP A 53 1.19 -1.15 -7.56
N ASP A 54 2.30 -1.27 -6.83
CA ASP A 54 2.90 -2.57 -6.44
C ASP A 54 2.29 -3.17 -5.16
N LEU A 55 1.42 -2.44 -4.45
CA LEU A 55 0.87 -2.87 -3.16
C LEU A 55 -0.05 -4.10 -3.30
N ARG A 56 0.19 -5.14 -2.49
CA ARG A 56 -0.59 -6.40 -2.51
C ARG A 56 -1.20 -6.72 -1.15
N PHE A 57 -2.52 -6.64 -1.05
CA PHE A 57 -3.28 -7.00 0.14
C PHE A 57 -3.57 -8.50 0.21
N PRO A 58 -3.34 -9.15 1.37
CA PRO A 58 -3.77 -10.53 1.60
C PRO A 58 -5.31 -10.63 1.70
N LEU A 59 -5.83 -11.81 1.38
CA LEU A 59 -7.27 -12.10 1.39
C LEU A 59 -7.71 -12.57 2.77
N THR A 60 -8.74 -11.93 3.32
CA THR A 60 -9.30 -12.29 4.64
C THR A 60 -10.78 -12.71 4.53
N LEU A 61 -11.23 -13.60 5.44
CA LEU A 61 -12.62 -14.12 5.48
C LEU A 61 -13.68 -13.02 5.59
N ARG A 62 -13.32 -11.88 6.18
CA ARG A 62 -14.05 -10.61 6.13
C ARG A 62 -13.07 -9.53 5.70
N GLY A 63 -13.41 -8.80 4.65
CA GLY A 63 -12.57 -7.73 4.10
C GLY A 63 -13.39 -6.71 3.32
N TYR A 64 -12.76 -5.59 2.99
CA TYR A 64 -13.31 -4.65 2.03
C TYR A 64 -13.39 -5.29 0.65
N ARG A 65 -14.31 -4.81 -0.19
CA ARG A 65 -14.38 -5.28 -1.58
C ARG A 65 -13.15 -4.77 -2.32
N MET A 66 -12.43 -5.67 -2.98
CA MET A 66 -11.21 -5.32 -3.70
C MET A 66 -11.45 -4.25 -4.76
N ALA A 67 -12.56 -4.30 -5.49
CA ALA A 67 -12.90 -3.27 -6.48
C ALA A 67 -12.99 -1.85 -5.88
N ASP A 68 -13.64 -1.70 -4.72
CA ASP A 68 -13.78 -0.40 -4.06
C ASP A 68 -12.43 0.11 -3.53
N VAL A 69 -11.60 -0.83 -3.03
CA VAL A 69 -10.24 -0.52 -2.57
C VAL A 69 -9.34 -0.12 -3.73
N ASP A 70 -9.37 -0.87 -4.83
CA ASP A 70 -8.56 -0.61 -6.04
C ASP A 70 -8.96 0.72 -6.68
N GLU A 71 -10.26 1.05 -6.72
CA GLU A 71 -10.73 2.35 -7.19
C GLU A 71 -10.19 3.49 -6.31
N ALA A 72 -10.31 3.35 -4.98
CA ALA A 72 -9.82 4.34 -4.04
C ALA A 72 -8.30 4.52 -4.13
N LEU A 73 -7.53 3.43 -4.21
CA LEU A 73 -6.08 3.45 -4.36
C LEU A 73 -5.65 4.03 -5.70
N GLY A 74 -6.35 3.69 -6.79
CA GLY A 74 -6.10 4.25 -8.11
C GLY A 74 -6.27 5.78 -8.13
N ARG A 75 -7.34 6.28 -7.49
CA ARG A 75 -7.56 7.72 -7.32
C ARG A 75 -6.49 8.38 -6.46
N LEU A 76 -6.16 7.80 -5.31
CA LEU A 76 -5.13 8.34 -4.41
C LEU A 76 -3.74 8.34 -5.07
N GLY A 77 -3.40 7.30 -5.83
CA GLY A 77 -2.15 7.24 -6.57
C GLY A 77 -2.07 8.31 -7.67
N ALA A 78 -3.20 8.73 -8.26
CA ALA A 78 -3.23 9.77 -9.28
C ALA A 78 -2.97 11.15 -8.65
N GLU A 79 -3.65 11.43 -7.54
CA GLU A 79 -3.42 12.64 -6.72
C GLU A 79 -1.98 12.72 -6.22
N LEU A 80 -1.39 11.59 -5.84
CA LEU A 80 0.00 11.52 -5.40
C LEU A 80 0.96 11.90 -6.54
N ALA A 81 0.75 11.36 -7.75
CA ALA A 81 1.55 11.71 -8.91
C ALA A 81 1.43 13.19 -9.30
N GLU A 82 0.24 13.78 -9.20
CA GLU A 82 0.04 15.22 -9.45
C GLU A 82 0.80 16.06 -8.41
N ARG A 83 0.74 15.68 -7.13
CA ARG A 83 1.48 16.37 -6.06
C ARG A 83 2.98 16.27 -6.26
N ASP A 84 3.49 15.09 -6.60
CA ASP A 84 4.92 14.87 -6.85
C ASP A 84 5.41 15.71 -8.04
N ALA A 85 4.63 15.77 -9.13
CA ALA A 85 4.94 16.63 -10.27
C ALA A 85 4.98 18.11 -9.87
N ARG A 86 4.00 18.57 -9.10
CA ARG A 86 3.95 19.95 -8.62
C ARG A 86 5.11 20.29 -7.68
N ILE A 87 5.53 19.35 -6.83
CA ILE A 87 6.70 19.53 -5.97
C ILE A 87 7.96 19.66 -6.83
N ALA A 88 8.14 18.79 -7.81
CA ALA A 88 9.29 18.84 -8.73
C ALA A 88 9.37 20.18 -9.48
N ASP A 89 8.24 20.70 -9.96
CA ASP A 89 8.18 22.01 -10.62
C ASP A 89 8.57 23.15 -9.68
N LEU A 90 8.08 23.13 -8.43
CA LEU A 90 8.41 24.14 -7.43
C LEU A 90 9.89 24.08 -7.02
N GLU A 91 10.44 22.88 -6.87
CA GLU A 91 11.86 22.67 -6.57
C GLU A 91 12.75 23.16 -7.71
N ALA A 92 12.37 22.89 -8.97
CA ALA A 92 13.07 23.38 -10.15
C ALA A 92 13.05 24.91 -10.22
N ALA A 93 11.90 25.54 -9.96
CA ALA A 93 11.77 26.99 -9.92
C ALA A 93 12.65 27.61 -8.81
N LEU A 94 12.68 27.01 -7.62
CA LEU A 94 13.51 27.43 -6.50
C LEU A 94 15.01 27.31 -6.82
N ALA A 95 15.42 26.20 -7.44
CA ALA A 95 16.80 25.99 -7.87
C ALA A 95 17.23 27.02 -8.94
N GLY A 96 16.35 27.32 -9.88
CA GLY A 96 16.56 28.37 -10.88
C GLY A 96 16.74 29.76 -10.26
N ALA A 97 15.87 30.14 -9.31
CA ALA A 97 15.95 31.42 -8.62
C ALA A 97 17.27 31.58 -7.84
N ARG A 98 17.69 30.54 -7.10
CA ARG A 98 18.97 30.55 -6.37
C ARG A 98 20.17 30.68 -7.30
N SER A 99 20.13 30.04 -8.47
CA SER A 99 21.20 30.12 -9.46
C SER A 99 21.28 31.52 -10.09
N GLY A 100 20.13 32.16 -10.33
CA GLY A 100 20.07 33.54 -10.84
C GLY A 100 20.65 34.56 -9.87
N ASP A 101 20.29 34.46 -8.59
CA ASP A 101 20.79 35.36 -7.54
C ASP A 101 22.31 35.24 -7.36
N HIS A 102 22.85 34.02 -7.44
CA HIS A 102 24.29 33.78 -7.38
C HIS A 102 25.04 34.40 -8.57
N ARG A 103 24.48 34.34 -9.78
CA ARG A 103 25.09 34.94 -10.98
C ARG A 103 25.14 36.48 -10.88
N VAL A 104 24.06 37.10 -10.41
CA VAL A 104 23.99 38.57 -10.24
C VAL A 104 25.02 39.06 -9.22
N SER A 105 25.21 38.33 -8.12
CA SER A 105 26.23 38.65 -7.11
C SER A 105 27.67 38.56 -7.64
N VAL A 106 27.97 37.56 -8.48
CA VAL A 106 29.29 37.40 -9.10
C VAL A 106 29.60 38.53 -10.09
N GLU A 107 28.62 38.94 -10.89
CA GLU A 107 28.80 40.04 -11.86
C GLU A 107 29.06 41.38 -11.17
N LYS A 108 28.27 41.70 -10.14
CA LYS A 108 28.48 42.92 -9.34
C LYS A 108 29.88 42.96 -8.68
N ARG A 109 30.38 41.81 -8.21
CA ARG A 109 31.72 41.71 -7.61
C ARG A 109 32.84 41.90 -8.64
N ALA A 110 32.63 41.44 -9.88
CA ALA A 110 33.59 41.63 -10.97
C ALA A 110 33.64 43.10 -11.45
N GLU A 111 32.51 43.81 -11.40
CA GLU A 111 32.44 45.25 -11.68
C GLU A 111 33.15 46.08 -10.60
N GLU A 112 33.05 45.68 -9.33
CA GLU A 112 33.68 46.39 -8.20
C GLU A 112 35.21 46.17 -8.08
N GLU A 113 35.74 45.01 -8.50
CA GLU A 113 37.19 44.73 -8.48
C GLU A 113 37.94 45.27 -9.72
N GLY A 114 37.22 45.72 -10.76
CA GLY A 114 37.77 46.20 -12.03
C GLY A 114 37.90 47.73 -12.16
N SER A 115 37.54 48.49 -11.12
CA SER A 115 37.59 49.96 -11.08
C SER A 115 38.58 50.50 -10.05
#